data_AF-A0A938AX81-F1
#
_entry.id   AF-A0A938AX81-F1
#
_cell.length_a   1.000
_cell.length_b   1.000
_cell.length_c   1.000
_cell.angle_alpha   90.00
_cell.angle_beta   90.00
_cell.angle_gamma   90.00
#
_symmetry.space_group_name_H-M   'P 1'
#
loop_
_entity.id
_entity.type
_entity.pdbx_description
1 polymer ?
#
loop_
_entity_poly.entity_id
_entity_poly.type
_entity_poly.pdbx_seq_one_letter_code
_entity_poly.pdbx_strand_id
1 'polypeptide(L)'
;MEENGAGEIIVQSVDKDGTYEGYDIELIKKVAEAVTIPVVALGGAKEYNDFSQATKEGLASAVAAGSLFVYYGPRHAVLISFPNKNELKEIFS
;
A
#
# COMPACT_ATOMS: atom_id res chain seq x y z
N MET A 1 -1.43 -20.75 1.14
CA MET A 1 -2.13 -19.99 0.07
C MET A 1 -1.42 -20.18 -1.25
N GLU A 2 -0.13 -19.86 -1.32
CA GLU A 2 0.72 -20.10 -2.50
C GLU A 2 0.68 -21.54 -3.01
N GLU A 3 0.92 -22.54 -2.13
CA GLU A 3 0.85 -23.97 -2.51
C GLU A 3 -0.54 -24.42 -3.00
N ASN A 4 -1.59 -23.66 -2.67
CA ASN A 4 -2.95 -23.91 -3.15
C ASN A 4 -3.26 -23.20 -4.48
N GLY A 5 -2.25 -22.59 -5.12
CA GLY A 5 -2.36 -21.96 -6.44
C GLY A 5 -2.69 -20.47 -6.43
N ALA A 6 -2.55 -19.77 -5.30
CA ALA A 6 -2.68 -18.31 -5.30
C ALA A 6 -1.58 -17.66 -6.15
N GLY A 7 -1.92 -16.71 -7.01
CA GLY A 7 -0.97 -16.01 -7.88
C GLY A 7 -0.44 -14.68 -7.31
N GLU A 8 -1.06 -14.16 -6.26
CA GLU A 8 -0.71 -12.91 -5.58
C GLU A 8 -1.33 -12.91 -4.17
N ILE A 9 -0.70 -12.19 -3.23
CA ILE A 9 -1.25 -11.96 -1.88
C ILE A 9 -1.39 -10.47 -1.64
N ILE A 10 -2.58 -10.03 -1.24
CA ILE A 10 -2.79 -8.70 -0.65
C ILE A 10 -2.68 -8.84 0.88
N VAL A 11 -1.70 -8.16 1.46
CA VAL A 11 -1.47 -8.15 2.91
C VAL A 11 -2.03 -6.85 3.48
N GLN A 12 -3.13 -6.97 4.22
CA GLN A 12 -3.77 -5.86 4.91
C GLN A 12 -3.34 -5.81 6.37
N SER A 13 -2.72 -4.70 6.80
CA SER A 13 -2.53 -4.41 8.22
C SER A 13 -3.82 -3.84 8.78
N VAL A 14 -4.49 -4.61 9.65
CA VAL A 14 -5.71 -4.16 10.33
C VAL A 14 -5.40 -3.04 11.32
N ASP A 15 -4.26 -3.12 12.02
CA ASP A 15 -3.86 -2.14 13.03
C ASP A 15 -3.51 -0.78 12.43
N LYS A 16 -2.98 -0.77 11.20
CA LYS A 16 -2.65 0.46 10.47
C LYS A 16 -3.78 0.96 9.58
N ASP A 17 -4.84 0.20 9.36
CA ASP A 17 -5.88 0.62 8.41
C ASP A 17 -6.58 1.92 8.87
N GLY A 18 -6.66 2.89 7.97
CA GLY A 18 -7.23 4.21 8.25
C GLY A 18 -6.45 5.10 9.24
N THR A 19 -5.29 4.69 9.75
CA THR A 19 -4.54 5.49 10.75
C THR A 19 -3.74 6.64 10.15
N TYR A 20 -3.40 6.55 8.85
CA TYR A 20 -2.52 7.50 8.17
C TYR A 20 -1.15 7.63 8.88
N GLU A 21 -0.57 6.50 9.30
CA GLU A 21 0.75 6.42 9.95
C GLU A 21 1.80 5.70 9.11
N GLY A 22 1.52 5.45 7.84
CA GLY A 22 2.34 4.62 6.95
C GLY A 22 1.97 3.13 7.02
N TYR A 23 2.51 2.37 6.06
CA TYR A 23 2.30 0.92 6.01
C TYR A 23 3.03 0.17 7.12
N ASP A 24 2.58 -1.05 7.42
CA ASP A 24 3.27 -1.97 8.33
C ASP A 24 4.44 -2.68 7.61
N ILE A 25 5.61 -2.03 7.58
CA ILE A 25 6.79 -2.51 6.86
C ILE A 25 7.26 -3.87 7.37
N GLU A 26 7.19 -4.12 8.68
CA GLU A 26 7.63 -5.38 9.26
C GLU A 26 6.71 -6.54 8.84
N LEU A 27 5.39 -6.32 8.90
CA LEU A 27 4.41 -7.30 8.42
C LEU A 27 4.61 -7.61 6.94
N ILE A 28 4.72 -6.57 6.11
CA ILE A 28 4.86 -6.72 4.66
C ILE A 28 6.13 -7.51 4.34
N LYS A 29 7.25 -7.14 4.95
CA LYS A 29 8.53 -7.83 4.76
C LYS A 29 8.48 -9.30 5.16
N LYS A 30 7.89 -9.60 6.32
CA LYS A 30 7.73 -10.98 6.80
C LYS A 30 6.94 -11.84 5.82
N VAL A 31 5.88 -11.30 5.22
CA VAL A 31 5.10 -12.05 4.23
C VAL A 31 5.85 -12.17 2.91
N ALA A 32 6.43 -11.07 2.41
CA ALA A 32 7.18 -11.05 1.16
C ALA A 32 8.40 -11.99 1.16
N GLU A 33 9.10 -12.14 2.29
CA GLU A 33 10.21 -13.09 2.43
C GLU A 33 9.74 -14.55 2.54
N ALA A 34 8.47 -14.79 2.90
CA ALA A 34 7.93 -16.13 3.12
C ALA A 34 7.29 -16.76 1.87
N VAL A 35 7.07 -15.99 0.81
CA VAL A 35 6.41 -16.46 -0.43
C VAL A 35 7.19 -16.06 -1.67
N THR A 36 6.98 -16.77 -2.78
CA THR A 36 7.59 -16.46 -4.08
C THR A 36 6.67 -15.67 -5.01
N ILE A 37 5.36 -15.69 -4.74
CA ILE A 37 4.36 -14.91 -5.46
C ILE A 37 4.35 -13.43 -5.03
N PRO A 38 3.91 -12.50 -5.91
CA PRO A 38 3.83 -11.08 -5.59
C PRO A 38 3.02 -10.77 -4.33
N VAL A 39 3.48 -9.78 -3.57
CA VAL A 39 2.82 -9.27 -2.37
C VAL A 39 2.43 -7.80 -2.57
N VAL A 40 1.16 -7.48 -2.31
CA VAL A 40 0.61 -6.12 -2.34
C VAL A 40 0.40 -5.62 -0.90
N ALA A 41 1.00 -4.49 -0.56
CA ALA A 41 0.81 -3.84 0.73
C ALA A 41 -0.51 -3.06 0.80
N LEU A 42 -1.27 -3.18 1.90
CA LEU A 42 -2.49 -2.42 2.15
C LEU A 42 -2.63 -2.03 3.63
N GLY A 43 -3.09 -0.80 3.87
CA GLY A 43 -3.43 -0.27 5.20
C GLY A 43 -2.39 0.73 5.73
N GLY A 44 -2.86 1.94 6.06
CA GLY A 44 -2.08 2.95 6.78
C GLY A 44 -1.42 4.06 5.97
N ALA A 45 -1.44 4.00 4.63
CA ALA A 45 -0.80 5.03 3.80
C ALA A 45 -1.27 6.46 4.10
N LYS A 46 -0.30 7.37 4.28
CA LYS A 46 -0.48 8.79 4.59
C LYS A 46 0.02 9.70 3.47
N GLU A 47 1.13 9.32 2.85
CA GLU A 47 1.78 10.09 1.80
C GLU A 47 2.46 9.16 0.80
N TYR A 48 2.84 9.68 -0.37
CA TYR A 48 3.44 8.85 -1.40
C TYR A 48 4.81 8.29 -1.02
N ASN A 49 5.52 8.89 -0.05
CA ASN A 49 6.76 8.34 0.46
C ASN A 49 6.56 6.95 1.12
N ASP A 50 5.40 6.73 1.75
CA ASP A 50 5.04 5.42 2.32
C ASP A 50 5.01 4.33 1.24
N PHE A 51 4.65 4.68 0.00
CA PHE A 51 4.62 3.74 -1.12
C PHE A 51 6.02 3.24 -1.45
N SER A 52 6.99 4.16 -1.47
CA SER A 52 8.40 3.84 -1.71
C SER A 52 8.98 2.99 -0.58
N GLN A 53 8.62 3.27 0.68
CA GLN A 53 9.06 2.45 1.82
C GLN A 53 8.51 1.02 1.75
N ALA A 54 7.22 0.85 1.44
CA ALA A 54 6.62 -0.48 1.33
C ALA A 54 7.29 -1.34 0.25
N THR A 55 7.69 -0.77 -0.89
CA THR A 55 8.38 -1.53 -1.95
C THR A 55 9.86 -1.72 -1.67
N LYS A 56 10.58 -0.70 -1.20
CA LYS A 56 12.04 -0.76 -0.99
C LYS A 56 12.44 -1.47 0.30
N GLU A 57 11.74 -1.22 1.40
CA GLU A 57 12.05 -1.77 2.72
C GLU A 57 11.18 -2.99 3.05
N GLY A 58 9.90 -2.92 2.68
CA GLY A 58 8.93 -4.00 2.88
C GLY A 58 8.98 -5.11 1.83
N LEU A 59 9.71 -4.92 0.73
CA LEU A 59 9.79 -5.86 -0.40
C LEU A 59 8.44 -6.13 -1.09
N ALA A 60 7.46 -5.24 -0.94
CA ALA A 60 6.20 -5.34 -1.65
C ALA A 60 6.42 -5.21 -3.16
N SER A 61 5.71 -6.02 -3.94
CA SER A 61 5.68 -5.91 -5.40
C SER A 61 4.78 -4.76 -5.88
N ALA A 62 3.74 -4.44 -5.11
CA ALA A 62 2.85 -3.32 -5.34
C ALA A 62 2.27 -2.79 -4.02
N VAL A 63 1.58 -1.65 -4.10
CA VAL A 63 0.91 -1.04 -2.95
C VAL A 63 -0.53 -0.68 -3.32
N ALA A 64 -1.41 -0.73 -2.33
CA ALA A 64 -2.81 -0.33 -2.43
C ALA A 64 -3.14 0.66 -1.31
N ALA A 65 -3.91 1.69 -1.66
CA ALA A 65 -4.39 2.70 -0.73
C ALA A 65 -5.82 3.08 -1.07
N GLY A 66 -6.61 3.39 -0.04
CA GLY A 66 -7.98 3.91 -0.19
C GLY A 66 -8.09 5.29 0.41
N SER A 67 -7.90 5.37 1.73
CA SER A 67 -8.03 6.57 2.55
C SER A 67 -7.15 7.75 2.09
N LEU A 68 -5.98 7.47 1.50
CA LEU A 68 -5.08 8.48 0.93
C LEU A 68 -5.69 9.25 -0.24
N PHE A 69 -6.45 8.57 -1.11
CA PHE A 69 -6.99 9.18 -2.32
C PHE A 69 -8.27 9.96 -2.08
N VAL A 70 -8.85 9.85 -0.88
CA VAL A 70 -10.18 10.37 -0.56
C VAL A 70 -10.06 11.54 0.42
N TYR A 71 -10.40 12.74 -0.06
CA TYR A 71 -10.56 13.92 0.78
C TYR A 71 -12.04 14.17 1.09
N TYR A 72 -12.37 14.30 2.38
CA TYR A 72 -13.71 14.63 2.86
C TYR A 72 -13.83 16.11 3.23
N GLY A 73 -14.64 16.85 2.48
CA GLY A 73 -14.89 18.28 2.68
C GLY A 73 -16.24 18.59 3.35
N PRO A 74 -16.49 19.87 3.68
CA PRO A 74 -17.79 20.31 4.20
C PRO A 74 -18.95 19.93 3.25
N ARG A 75 -20.09 19.50 3.80
CA ARG A 75 -21.31 19.07 3.07
C ARG A 75 -21.24 17.70 2.37
N HIS A 76 -20.51 16.74 2.93
CA HIS A 76 -20.32 15.40 2.34
C HIS A 76 -19.69 15.44 0.93
N ALA A 77 -18.89 16.47 0.65
CA ALA A 77 -18.11 16.51 -0.58
C ALA A 77 -16.99 15.48 -0.50
N VAL A 78 -16.89 14.61 -1.51
CA VAL A 78 -15.80 13.65 -1.66
C VAL A 78 -14.98 14.04 -2.88
N LEU A 79 -13.70 14.32 -2.67
CA LEU A 79 -12.75 14.51 -3.75
C LEU A 79 -11.83 13.29 -3.82
N ILE A 80 -11.79 12.67 -4.99
CA ILE A 80 -10.88 11.56 -5.28
C ILE A 80 -9.74 12.10 -6.13
N SER A 81 -8.51 11.96 -5.65
CA SER A 81 -7.30 12.42 -6.33
C SER A 81 -6.30 11.28 -6.47
N PHE A 82 -5.74 11.12 -7.65
CA PHE A 82 -4.70 10.13 -7.94
C PHE A 82 -3.47 10.81 -8.53
N PRO A 83 -2.25 10.31 -8.24
CA PRO A 83 -1.06 10.81 -8.89
C PRO A 83 -1.10 10.53 -10.39
N ASN A 84 -0.59 11.47 -11.17
CA ASN A 84 -0.40 11.30 -12.61
C ASN A 84 0.81 10.40 -12.91
N LYS A 85 1.02 10.05 -14.19
CA LYS A 85 2.09 9.14 -14.60
C LYS A 85 3.51 9.61 -14.27
N ASN A 86 3.77 10.92 -14.25
CA ASN A 86 5.08 11.46 -13.90
C ASN A 86 5.31 11.37 -12.39
N GLU A 87 4.30 11.74 -11.60
CA GLU A 87 4.35 11.59 -10.13
C GLU A 87 4.55 10.12 -9.74
N LEU A 88 3.84 9.18 -10.38
CA LEU A 88 4.04 7.75 -10.14
C LEU A 88 5.48 7.29 -10.41
N LYS A 89 6.12 7.81 -11.47
CA LYS A 89 7.52 7.47 -11.77
C LYS A 89 8.48 8.00 -10.70
N GLU A 90 8.24 9.19 -10.18
CA GLU A 90 9.06 9.80 -9.12
C GLU A 90 8.91 9.05 -7.78
N ILE A 91 7.69 8.59 -7.46
CA ILE A 91 7.41 7.84 -6.22
C ILE A 91 8.19 6.51 -6.18
N PHE A 92 8.28 5.82 -7.32
CA PHE A 92 8.88 4.49 -7.44
C PHE A 92 10.29 4.48 -8.07
N SER A 93 10.87 5.64 -8.40
CA SER A 93 12.28 5.73 -8.80
C SER A 93 13.23 5.42 -7.65
#